data_AF-A0A2T0XVI8-F1
#
_entry.id   AF-A0A2T0XVI8-F1
#
_cell.length_a   1.000
_cell.length_b   1.000
_cell.length_c   1.000
_cell.angle_alpha   90.00
_cell.angle_beta   90.00
_cell.angle_gamma   90.00
#
_symmetry.space_group_name_H-M   'P 1'
#
loop_
_entity.id
_entity.type
_entity.pdbx_description
1 polymer ?
#
loop_
_entity_poly.entity_id
_entity_poly.type
_entity_poly.pdbx_seq_one_letter_code
_entity_poly.pdbx_strand_id
1 'polypeptide(L)'
;MARDIEDAQRAGPAGAEVTVTPARRALRPLGYLLVGLVWTALSVVVLALGPGILVFVALEGTMEVGGIWADLTTQPGEMTAFALSVPLLVAIWGPGVLWYLPCATWPLAALSFVYVGRSLRPRYAAEPLSRTRRVGRGDALGLPTASGVALSLQPAHPSRTTRSLMRWYASGWLPDGHMFVAMLPAGGAWLLTLVGLASDVPVPARTVLLVSAACLAAWSVVLGRRAWRRRFHGVGPGDGPDVAPTSLSPEERRARIAELRARRDARARVGPLG
;
A
#
# COMPACT_ATOMS: atom_id res chain seq x y z
N MET A 1 -6.82 27.94 23.45
CA MET A 1 -7.73 26.82 23.13
C MET A 1 -7.17 25.85 22.08
N ALA A 2 -6.83 26.25 20.84
CA ALA A 2 -6.21 25.35 19.86
C ALA A 2 -4.77 24.91 20.22
N ARG A 3 -3.98 25.81 20.85
CA ARG A 3 -2.65 25.48 21.41
C ARG A 3 -2.71 24.53 22.60
N ASP A 4 -3.71 24.67 23.48
CA ASP A 4 -3.86 23.81 24.66
C ASP A 4 -4.23 22.37 24.29
N ILE A 5 -4.90 22.17 23.14
CA ILE A 5 -5.19 20.83 22.58
C ILE A 5 -3.94 20.22 21.93
N GLU A 6 -3.11 21.01 21.23
CA GLU A 6 -1.82 20.54 20.71
C GLU A 6 -0.84 20.17 21.83
N ASP A 7 -0.79 20.93 22.92
CA ASP A 7 0.09 20.64 24.05
C ASP A 7 -0.42 19.45 24.88
N ALA A 8 -1.74 19.26 25.00
CA ALA A 8 -2.34 18.04 25.58
C ALA A 8 -2.12 16.79 24.70
N GLN A 9 -2.05 16.93 23.37
CA GLN A 9 -1.73 15.84 22.45
C GLN A 9 -0.22 15.53 22.39
N ARG A 10 0.64 16.53 22.56
CA ARG A 10 2.10 16.33 22.76
C ARG A 10 2.42 15.72 24.13
N ALA A 11 1.60 16.02 25.14
CA ALA A 11 1.61 15.38 26.46
C ALA A 11 0.81 14.07 26.49
N GLY A 12 0.75 13.31 25.38
CA GLY A 12 0.38 11.90 25.46
C GLY A 12 1.30 11.22 26.47
N PRO A 13 0.77 10.40 27.41
CA PRO A 13 1.45 10.01 28.63
C PRO A 13 2.86 9.49 28.34
N ALA A 14 3.83 10.36 28.56
CA ALA A 14 5.24 10.03 28.46
C ALA A 14 5.50 8.97 29.53
N GLY A 15 5.72 7.72 29.08
CA GLY A 15 6.28 6.68 29.93
C GLY A 15 5.35 6.08 30.98
N ALA A 16 4.02 6.08 30.80
CA ALA A 16 3.20 5.13 31.56
C ALA A 16 3.64 3.72 31.14
N GLU A 17 4.42 3.07 31.99
CA GLU A 17 4.92 1.72 31.79
C GLU A 17 3.71 0.80 31.64
N VAL A 18 3.40 0.42 30.40
CA VAL A 18 2.21 -0.39 30.09
C VAL A 18 2.46 -1.79 30.61
N THR A 19 2.10 -2.03 31.87
CA THR A 19 2.18 -3.34 32.50
C THR A 19 1.16 -4.28 31.89
N VAL A 20 1.60 -5.50 31.62
CA VAL A 20 0.78 -6.52 30.96
C VAL A 20 0.11 -7.36 32.03
N THR A 21 -1.21 -7.27 32.12
CA THR A 21 -1.98 -8.10 33.05
C THR A 21 -1.83 -9.61 32.71
N PRO A 22 -1.87 -10.51 33.71
CA PRO A 22 -1.75 -11.96 33.47
C PRO A 22 -2.80 -12.51 32.49
N ALA A 23 -4.06 -12.05 32.60
CA ALA A 23 -5.14 -12.43 31.69
C ALA A 23 -4.83 -12.01 30.24
N ARG A 24 -4.35 -10.77 30.04
CA ARG A 24 -3.93 -10.29 28.72
C ARG A 24 -2.75 -11.12 28.20
N ARG A 25 -1.81 -11.51 29.06
CA ARG A 25 -0.67 -12.36 28.68
C ARG A 25 -1.14 -13.71 28.14
N ALA A 26 -2.06 -14.37 28.85
CA ALA A 26 -2.59 -15.68 28.48
C ALA A 26 -3.42 -15.64 27.18
N LEU A 27 -4.21 -14.58 26.96
CA LEU A 27 -5.10 -14.45 25.80
C LEU A 27 -4.43 -13.87 24.55
N ARG A 28 -3.20 -13.36 24.64
CA ARG A 28 -2.46 -12.78 23.50
C ARG A 28 -2.37 -13.70 22.28
N PRO A 29 -1.96 -14.99 22.40
CA PRO A 29 -1.82 -15.84 21.24
C PRO A 29 -3.15 -15.98 20.50
N LEU A 30 -4.24 -16.17 21.24
CA LEU A 30 -5.59 -16.28 20.69
C LEU A 30 -6.03 -14.97 20.02
N GLY A 31 -5.82 -13.83 20.67
CA GLY A 31 -6.16 -12.52 20.11
C GLY A 31 -5.43 -12.24 18.79
N TYR A 32 -4.12 -12.47 18.73
CA TYR A 32 -3.36 -12.31 17.49
C TYR A 32 -3.72 -13.36 16.43
N LEU A 33 -4.07 -14.58 16.84
CA LEU A 33 -4.51 -15.63 15.92
C LEU A 33 -5.82 -15.25 15.24
N LEU A 34 -6.82 -14.82 16.01
CA LEU A 34 -8.12 -14.38 15.47
C LEU A 34 -7.95 -13.19 14.51
N VAL A 35 -7.18 -12.18 14.90
CA VAL A 35 -6.88 -11.04 14.02
C VAL A 35 -6.14 -11.49 12.76
N GLY A 36 -5.18 -12.42 12.89
CA GLY A 36 -4.47 -13.00 11.76
C GLY A 36 -5.39 -13.75 10.80
N LEU A 37 -6.33 -14.55 11.32
CA LEU A 37 -7.32 -15.26 10.52
C LEU A 37 -8.25 -14.31 9.75
N VAL A 38 -8.74 -13.24 10.40
CA VAL A 38 -9.56 -12.22 9.73
C VAL A 38 -8.80 -11.55 8.59
N TRP A 39 -7.57 -11.10 8.83
CA TRP A 39 -6.76 -10.48 7.78
C TRP A 39 -6.33 -11.46 6.69
N THR A 40 -6.18 -12.74 7.02
CA THR A 40 -5.92 -13.79 6.03
C THR A 40 -7.13 -13.97 5.13
N ALA A 41 -8.34 -14.07 5.70
CA ALA A 41 -9.57 -14.16 4.93
C ALA A 41 -9.73 -12.94 4.00
N LEU A 42 -9.51 -11.72 4.51
CA LEU A 42 -9.53 -10.50 3.69
C LEU A 42 -8.47 -10.53 2.57
N SER A 43 -7.26 -11.01 2.88
CA SER A 43 -6.20 -11.14 1.86
C SER A 43 -6.56 -12.17 0.79
N VAL A 44 -7.18 -13.29 1.18
CA VAL A 44 -7.70 -14.30 0.23
C VAL A 44 -8.78 -13.70 -0.65
N VAL A 45 -9.71 -12.92 -0.09
CA VAL A 45 -10.74 -12.21 -0.87
C VAL A 45 -10.12 -11.23 -1.86
N VAL A 46 -9.11 -10.45 -1.45
CA VAL A 46 -8.39 -9.52 -2.34
C VAL A 46 -7.66 -10.27 -3.46
N LEU A 47 -7.01 -11.39 -3.15
CA LEU A 47 -6.36 -12.24 -4.14
C LEU A 47 -7.39 -12.90 -5.06
N ALA A 48 -8.55 -13.29 -4.55
CA ALA A 48 -9.65 -13.83 -5.34
C ALA A 48 -10.19 -12.77 -6.31
N LEU A 49 -10.32 -11.53 -5.86
CA LEU A 49 -10.80 -10.41 -6.68
C LEU A 49 -9.84 -10.11 -7.84
N GLY A 50 -8.53 -10.00 -7.59
CA GLY A 50 -7.53 -9.69 -8.62
C GLY A 50 -7.21 -10.88 -9.54
N PRO A 51 -6.16 -11.66 -9.23
CA PRO A 51 -5.79 -12.82 -10.04
C PRO A 51 -6.80 -13.97 -10.00
N GLY A 52 -7.58 -14.13 -8.92
CA GLY A 52 -8.54 -15.22 -8.80
C GLY A 52 -9.66 -15.16 -9.84
N ILE A 53 -10.14 -13.96 -10.20
CA ILE A 53 -11.11 -13.80 -11.30
C ILE A 53 -10.51 -14.30 -12.62
N LEU A 54 -9.26 -13.95 -12.92
CA LEU A 54 -8.62 -14.41 -14.16
C LEU A 54 -8.45 -15.93 -14.19
N VAL A 55 -8.08 -16.54 -13.06
CA VAL A 55 -8.00 -18.01 -12.94
C VAL A 55 -9.38 -18.63 -13.12
N PHE A 56 -10.40 -18.09 -12.48
CA PHE A 56 -11.78 -18.56 -12.60
C PHE A 56 -12.26 -18.52 -14.05
N VAL A 57 -12.11 -17.38 -14.72
CA VAL A 57 -12.46 -17.20 -16.14
C VAL A 57 -11.68 -18.19 -17.03
N ALA A 58 -10.39 -18.37 -16.79
CA ALA A 58 -9.57 -19.31 -17.56
C ALA A 58 -10.00 -20.78 -17.39
N LEU A 59 -10.50 -21.14 -16.20
CA LEU A 59 -10.99 -22.49 -15.91
C LEU A 59 -12.41 -22.73 -16.45
N GLU A 60 -13.27 -21.71 -16.36
CA GLU A 60 -14.64 -21.80 -16.85
C GLU A 60 -14.66 -21.87 -18.39
N GLY A 61 -13.87 -21.02 -19.06
CA GLY A 61 -13.71 -21.04 -20.52
C GLY A 61 -14.97 -20.65 -21.31
N THR A 62 -16.00 -20.14 -20.64
CA THR A 62 -17.31 -19.76 -21.21
C THR A 62 -17.45 -18.25 -21.44
N MET A 63 -16.48 -17.44 -21.02
CA MET A 63 -16.57 -15.99 -21.16
C MET A 63 -16.58 -15.59 -22.62
N GLU A 64 -17.60 -14.85 -23.05
CA GLU A 64 -17.73 -14.27 -24.38
C GLU A 64 -17.70 -12.74 -24.28
N VAL A 65 -17.09 -12.06 -25.26
CA VAL A 65 -17.00 -10.58 -25.28
C VAL A 65 -17.67 -9.99 -26.52
N GLY A 66 -17.95 -10.81 -27.54
CA GLY A 66 -18.57 -10.44 -28.80
C GLY A 66 -19.96 -9.87 -28.63
N GLY A 67 -20.78 -10.42 -27.72
CA GLY A 67 -22.09 -9.86 -27.36
C GLY A 67 -21.96 -8.45 -26.78
N ILE A 68 -21.01 -8.26 -25.85
CA ILE A 68 -20.72 -6.95 -25.25
C ILE A 68 -20.27 -5.95 -26.33
N TRP A 69 -19.40 -6.37 -27.25
CA TRP A 69 -18.93 -5.52 -28.34
C TRP A 69 -20.04 -5.15 -29.33
N ALA A 70 -20.90 -6.11 -29.69
CA ALA A 70 -22.03 -5.87 -30.58
C ALA A 70 -22.95 -4.78 -29.99
N ASP A 71 -23.35 -4.94 -28.74
CA ASP A 71 -24.20 -3.98 -28.03
C ASP A 71 -23.56 -2.59 -28.00
N LEU A 72 -22.29 -2.49 -27.56
CA LEU A 72 -21.56 -1.22 -27.49
C LEU A 72 -21.49 -0.48 -28.84
N THR A 73 -21.30 -1.20 -29.95
CA THR A 73 -21.18 -0.58 -31.28
C THR A 73 -22.50 -0.04 -31.82
N THR A 74 -23.64 -0.57 -31.36
CA THR A 74 -24.96 -0.08 -31.76
C THR A 74 -25.37 1.20 -31.04
N GLN A 75 -24.72 1.52 -29.91
CA GLN A 75 -25.07 2.66 -29.06
C GLN A 75 -23.85 3.58 -28.84
N PRO A 76 -23.74 4.72 -29.54
CA PRO A 76 -22.56 5.59 -29.46
C PRO A 76 -22.33 6.17 -28.06
N GLY A 77 -23.41 6.34 -27.26
CA GLY A 77 -23.31 6.75 -25.87
C GLY A 77 -22.64 5.70 -24.98
N GLU A 78 -22.98 4.42 -25.16
CA GLU A 78 -22.37 3.30 -24.43
C GLU A 78 -20.91 3.09 -24.84
N MET A 79 -20.61 3.20 -26.14
CA MET A 79 -19.22 3.14 -26.62
C MET A 79 -18.34 4.23 -26.00
N THR A 80 -18.87 5.45 -25.89
CA THR A 80 -18.17 6.58 -25.25
C THR A 80 -17.98 6.32 -23.76
N ALA A 81 -19.02 5.84 -23.06
CA ALA A 81 -18.94 5.49 -21.64
C ALA A 81 -17.91 4.36 -21.39
N PHE A 82 -17.87 3.36 -22.26
CA PHE A 82 -16.89 2.28 -22.21
C PHE A 82 -15.46 2.80 -22.45
N ALA A 83 -15.25 3.63 -23.46
CA ALA A 83 -13.94 4.22 -23.72
C ALA A 83 -13.42 5.05 -22.52
N LEU A 84 -14.30 5.76 -21.84
CA LEU A 84 -13.97 6.52 -20.62
C LEU A 84 -13.77 5.62 -19.39
N SER A 85 -14.42 4.46 -19.33
CA SER A 85 -14.30 3.52 -18.22
C SER A 85 -13.00 2.72 -18.27
N VAL A 86 -12.43 2.45 -19.46
CA VAL A 86 -11.19 1.67 -19.61
C VAL A 86 -10.01 2.26 -18.80
N PRO A 87 -9.64 3.55 -18.91
CA PRO A 87 -8.58 4.13 -18.09
C PRO A 87 -8.88 4.06 -16.59
N LEU A 88 -10.15 4.22 -16.21
CA LEU A 88 -10.59 4.10 -14.82
C LEU A 88 -10.43 2.66 -14.32
N LEU A 89 -10.80 1.66 -15.11
CA LEU A 89 -10.59 0.25 -14.80
C LEU A 89 -9.11 -0.09 -14.67
N VAL A 90 -8.26 0.42 -15.57
CA VAL A 90 -6.79 0.27 -15.44
C VAL A 90 -6.28 0.85 -14.12
N ALA A 91 -6.75 2.03 -13.73
CA ALA A 91 -6.38 2.68 -12.48
C ALA A 91 -6.94 1.97 -11.24
N ILE A 92 -8.15 1.42 -11.30
CA ILE A 92 -8.75 0.67 -10.20
C ILE A 92 -8.03 -0.67 -10.04
N TRP A 93 -7.91 -1.45 -11.11
CA TRP A 93 -7.35 -2.80 -11.06
C TRP A 93 -5.84 -2.81 -10.86
N GLY A 94 -5.09 -1.97 -11.58
CA GLY A 94 -3.63 -1.93 -11.49
C GLY A 94 -3.14 -1.48 -10.11
N PRO A 95 -3.12 -0.17 -9.80
CA PRO A 95 -2.67 0.30 -8.51
C PRO A 95 -3.61 -0.06 -7.36
N GLY A 96 -4.93 0.00 -7.54
CA GLY A 96 -5.88 -0.27 -6.44
C GLY A 96 -5.90 -1.73 -6.01
N VAL A 97 -6.37 -2.63 -6.90
CA VAL A 97 -6.61 -4.03 -6.57
C VAL A 97 -5.33 -4.88 -6.58
N LEU A 98 -4.43 -4.70 -7.55
CA LEU A 98 -3.25 -5.54 -7.66
C LEU A 98 -2.06 -5.06 -6.80
N TRP A 99 -2.12 -3.84 -6.25
CA TRP A 99 -1.05 -3.32 -5.40
C TRP A 99 -1.52 -2.86 -4.02
N TYR A 100 -2.29 -1.77 -3.92
CA TYR A 100 -2.61 -1.14 -2.64
C TYR A 100 -3.41 -2.03 -1.71
N LEU A 101 -4.44 -2.72 -2.21
CA LEU A 101 -5.24 -3.65 -1.41
C LEU A 101 -4.39 -4.80 -0.84
N PRO A 102 -3.61 -5.57 -1.64
CA PRO A 102 -2.70 -6.58 -1.13
C PRO A 102 -1.70 -6.02 -0.11
N CYS A 103 -1.15 -4.84 -0.38
CA CYS A 103 -0.24 -4.16 0.54
C CYS A 103 -0.90 -3.77 1.86
N ALA A 104 -2.21 -3.47 1.87
CA ALA A 104 -2.95 -3.12 3.07
C ALA A 104 -3.32 -4.36 3.90
N THR A 105 -3.69 -5.48 3.26
CA THR A 105 -4.26 -6.65 3.94
C THR A 105 -3.21 -7.70 4.33
N TRP A 106 -2.34 -8.11 3.39
CA TRP A 106 -1.41 -9.22 3.60
C TRP A 106 -0.41 -8.97 4.73
N PRO A 107 0.20 -7.76 4.85
CA PRO A 107 1.17 -7.51 5.91
C PRO A 107 0.55 -7.55 7.30
N LEU A 108 -0.73 -7.19 7.44
CA LEU A 108 -1.45 -7.29 8.71
C LEU A 108 -1.68 -8.75 9.11
N ALA A 109 -2.04 -9.61 8.16
CA ALA A 109 -2.11 -11.06 8.39
C ALA A 109 -0.74 -11.60 8.84
N ALA A 110 0.31 -11.31 8.08
CA ALA A 110 1.67 -11.76 8.38
C ALA A 110 2.19 -11.23 9.73
N LEU A 111 1.96 -9.94 10.05
CA LEU A 111 2.33 -9.36 11.34
C LEU A 111 1.59 -10.03 12.49
N SER A 112 0.30 -10.34 12.32
CA SER A 112 -0.50 -11.05 13.32
C SER A 112 0.11 -12.41 13.65
N PHE A 113 0.48 -13.21 12.64
CA PHE A 113 1.14 -14.50 12.87
C PHE A 113 2.54 -14.36 13.49
N VAL A 114 3.30 -13.33 13.13
CA VAL A 114 4.57 -13.00 13.82
C VAL A 114 4.33 -12.73 15.31
N TYR A 115 3.24 -12.04 15.66
CA TYR A 115 2.89 -11.78 17.06
C TYR A 115 2.35 -13.00 17.79
N VAL A 116 1.65 -13.92 17.13
CA VAL A 116 1.34 -15.25 17.69
C VAL A 116 2.65 -15.93 18.10
N GLY A 117 3.61 -16.08 17.16
CA GLY A 117 4.89 -16.72 17.45
C GLY A 117 5.73 -16.00 18.52
N ARG A 118 5.66 -14.67 18.62
CA ARG A 118 6.32 -13.90 19.68
C ARG A 118 5.63 -14.04 21.04
N SER A 119 4.31 -14.16 21.07
CA SER A 119 3.53 -14.29 22.31
C SER A 119 3.79 -15.61 23.05
N LEU A 120 4.21 -16.64 22.34
CA LEU A 120 4.57 -17.94 22.91
C LEU A 120 6.00 -17.96 23.53
N ARG A 121 6.80 -16.91 23.30
CA ARG A 121 8.19 -16.85 23.80
C ARG A 121 8.24 -16.14 25.15
N PRO A 122 8.79 -16.77 26.20
CA PRO A 122 8.86 -16.19 27.55
C PRO A 122 9.53 -14.82 27.61
N ARG A 123 10.53 -14.59 26.75
CA ARG A 123 11.27 -13.31 26.65
C ARG A 123 10.37 -12.09 26.41
N TYR A 124 9.18 -12.26 25.80
CA TYR A 124 8.25 -11.15 25.52
C TYR A 124 7.02 -11.13 26.43
N ALA A 125 7.01 -11.92 27.51
CA ALA A 125 5.84 -12.08 28.37
C ALA A 125 5.43 -10.77 29.09
N ALA A 126 6.40 -9.98 29.52
CA ALA A 126 6.18 -8.78 30.32
C ALA A 126 5.88 -7.51 29.49
N GLU A 127 6.08 -7.54 28.19
CA GLU A 127 6.09 -6.34 27.35
C GLU A 127 4.94 -6.34 26.33
N PRO A 128 4.47 -5.18 25.86
CA PRO A 128 3.53 -5.11 24.73
C PRO A 128 4.21 -5.55 23.43
N LEU A 129 3.55 -6.40 22.63
CA LEU A 129 4.09 -6.90 21.35
C LEU A 129 3.78 -5.98 20.16
N SER A 130 2.63 -5.31 20.21
CA SER A 130 2.18 -4.39 19.19
C SER A 130 1.60 -3.12 19.81
N ARG A 131 1.64 -2.03 19.05
CA ARG A 131 1.04 -0.74 19.38
C ARG A 131 0.07 -0.35 18.28
N THR A 132 -0.93 0.43 18.65
CA THR A 132 -1.81 1.11 17.69
C THR A 132 -1.56 2.60 17.83
N ARG A 133 -1.11 3.24 16.76
CA ARG A 133 -0.92 4.69 16.74
C ARG A 133 -2.05 5.30 15.92
N ARG A 134 -2.79 6.23 16.51
CA ARG A 134 -3.65 7.12 15.72
C ARG A 134 -2.75 8.14 15.04
N VAL A 135 -2.83 8.21 13.73
CA VAL A 135 -2.16 9.25 12.97
C VAL A 135 -3.19 10.35 12.71
N GLY A 136 -2.84 11.59 13.06
CA GLY A 136 -3.71 12.76 12.90
C GLY A 136 -4.08 13.01 11.45
N ARG A 137 -5.15 13.78 11.23
CA ARG A 137 -5.56 14.23 9.89
C ARG A 137 -4.43 15.07 9.29
N GLY A 138 -3.89 14.65 8.15
CA GLY A 138 -2.75 15.30 7.50
C GLY A 138 -1.37 14.83 7.98
N ASP A 139 -1.27 14.05 9.06
CA ASP A 139 -0.01 13.44 9.52
C ASP A 139 0.22 12.05 8.91
N ALA A 140 -0.80 11.47 8.27
CA ALA A 140 -0.63 10.29 7.44
C ALA A 140 0.11 10.74 6.17
N LEU A 141 1.34 10.28 6.00
CA LEU A 141 2.23 10.57 4.86
C LEU A 141 1.63 10.11 3.51
N GLY A 142 0.58 10.77 3.01
CA GLY A 142 -0.14 10.44 1.78
C GLY A 142 -1.34 11.36 1.54
N LEU A 143 -2.13 11.11 0.47
CA LEU A 143 -3.38 11.86 0.20
C LEU A 143 -4.20 12.00 1.48
N PRO A 144 -4.80 13.18 1.75
CA PRO A 144 -5.44 13.46 3.04
C PRO A 144 -6.51 12.42 3.30
N THR A 145 -6.21 11.46 4.17
CA THR A 145 -7.25 10.58 4.69
C THR A 145 -8.23 11.50 5.41
N ALA A 146 -9.48 11.57 4.92
CA ALA A 146 -10.50 12.46 5.47
C ALA A 146 -10.73 12.22 6.98
N SER A 147 -10.36 11.03 7.45
CA SER A 147 -10.29 10.62 8.85
C SER A 147 -8.86 10.20 9.24
N GLY A 148 -8.51 10.35 10.52
CA GLY A 148 -7.26 9.81 11.06
C GLY A 148 -7.27 8.28 10.99
N VAL A 149 -6.29 7.68 10.34
CA VAL A 149 -6.17 6.21 10.26
C VAL A 149 -5.49 5.68 11.52
N ALA A 150 -6.14 4.75 12.20
CA ALA A 150 -5.52 3.99 13.27
C ALA A 150 -4.61 2.91 12.66
N LEU A 151 -3.31 3.18 12.62
CA LEU A 151 -2.33 2.17 12.21
C LEU A 151 -2.19 1.14 13.32
N SER A 152 -2.85 0.01 13.15
CA SER A 152 -2.84 -1.11 14.09
C SER A 152 -1.61 -1.99 13.88
N LEU A 153 -1.32 -2.85 14.86
CA LEU A 153 -0.30 -3.88 14.75
C LEU A 153 1.14 -3.37 14.49
N GLN A 154 1.45 -2.13 14.88
CA GLN A 154 2.82 -1.61 14.77
C GLN A 154 3.74 -2.38 15.74
N PRO A 155 4.92 -2.85 15.30
CA PRO A 155 5.80 -3.65 16.14
C PRO A 155 6.37 -2.83 17.29
N ALA A 156 6.23 -3.33 18.53
CA ALA A 156 6.93 -2.75 19.68
C ALA A 156 8.45 -3.02 19.60
N HIS A 157 8.82 -4.18 19.06
CA HIS A 157 10.20 -4.61 18.84
C HIS A 157 10.50 -4.78 17.35
N PRO A 158 11.26 -3.86 16.74
CA PRO A 158 11.58 -3.97 15.32
C PRO A 158 12.53 -5.14 15.06
N SER A 159 12.26 -5.87 13.99
CA SER A 159 13.10 -6.94 13.44
C SER A 159 13.28 -6.72 11.94
N ARG A 160 14.15 -7.48 11.27
CA ARG A 160 14.26 -7.42 9.80
C ARG A 160 12.91 -7.74 9.14
N THR A 161 12.25 -8.82 9.57
CA THR A 161 10.94 -9.24 9.06
C THR A 161 9.85 -8.19 9.27
N THR A 162 9.70 -7.69 10.50
CA THR A 162 8.65 -6.70 10.80
C THR A 162 8.92 -5.37 10.10
N ARG A 163 10.19 -4.96 9.90
CA ARG A 163 10.51 -3.80 9.07
C ARG A 163 10.08 -3.98 7.61
N SER A 164 10.34 -5.13 7.02
CA SER A 164 9.89 -5.42 5.65
C SER A 164 8.37 -5.42 5.54
N LEU A 165 7.67 -6.06 6.48
CA LEU A 165 6.20 -6.07 6.53
C LEU A 165 5.63 -4.66 6.72
N MET A 166 6.24 -3.84 7.57
CA MET A 166 5.82 -2.46 7.78
C MET A 166 5.99 -1.59 6.53
N ARG A 167 6.98 -1.86 5.66
CA ARG A 167 7.12 -1.16 4.37
C ARG A 167 5.99 -1.50 3.41
N TRP A 168 5.60 -2.77 3.36
CA TRP A 168 4.44 -3.23 2.59
C TRP A 168 3.15 -2.62 3.13
N TYR A 169 2.95 -2.72 4.45
CA TYR A 169 1.83 -2.12 5.16
C TYR A 169 1.72 -0.62 4.86
N ALA A 170 2.82 0.13 5.04
CA ALA A 170 2.86 1.56 4.72
C ALA A 170 2.49 1.83 3.26
N SER A 171 2.92 1.00 2.31
CA SER A 171 2.58 1.17 0.90
C SER A 171 1.09 1.04 0.63
N GLY A 172 0.36 0.20 1.38
CA GLY A 172 -1.09 0.05 1.24
C GLY A 172 -1.92 1.21 1.80
N TRP A 173 -1.40 1.90 2.82
CA TRP A 173 -2.10 3.02 3.48
C TRP A 173 -1.65 4.40 3.02
N LEU A 174 -0.48 4.48 2.37
CA LEU A 174 0.13 5.72 1.93
C LEU A 174 0.43 5.62 0.43
N PRO A 175 -0.56 6.01 -0.41
CA PRO A 175 -0.41 6.01 -1.85
C PRO A 175 0.76 6.89 -2.26
N ASP A 176 1.58 6.37 -3.18
CA ASP A 176 2.72 7.09 -3.76
C ASP A 176 2.48 7.23 -5.25
N GLY A 177 2.61 8.45 -5.79
CA GLY A 177 2.32 8.72 -7.20
C GLY A 177 3.23 7.92 -8.14
N HIS A 178 4.50 7.72 -7.77
CA HIS A 178 5.42 6.92 -8.58
C HIS A 178 5.02 5.45 -8.62
N MET A 179 4.64 4.89 -7.47
CA MET A 179 4.13 3.53 -7.40
C MET A 179 2.78 3.37 -8.13
N PHE A 180 1.88 4.36 -8.00
CA PHE A 180 0.60 4.37 -8.70
C PHE A 180 0.81 4.22 -10.21
N VAL A 181 1.64 5.09 -10.80
CA VAL A 181 1.95 5.07 -12.23
C VAL A 181 2.66 3.77 -12.63
N ALA A 182 3.57 3.27 -11.79
CA ALA A 182 4.28 2.01 -12.03
C ALA A 182 3.36 0.78 -12.09
N MET A 183 2.16 0.86 -11.51
CA MET A 183 1.18 -0.22 -11.47
C MET A 183 0.08 -0.09 -12.53
N LEU A 184 0.01 1.02 -13.28
CA LEU A 184 -0.92 1.15 -14.41
C LEU A 184 -0.71 0.05 -15.48
N PRO A 185 0.53 -0.34 -15.86
CA PRO A 185 0.72 -1.44 -16.78
C PRO A 185 0.14 -2.77 -16.28
N ALA A 186 0.14 -3.05 -14.97
CA ALA A 186 -0.51 -4.23 -14.42
C ALA A 186 -2.04 -4.19 -14.60
N GLY A 187 -2.67 -3.03 -14.49
CA GLY A 187 -4.10 -2.87 -14.79
C GLY A 187 -4.42 -3.12 -16.26
N GLY A 188 -3.57 -2.61 -17.17
CA GLY A 188 -3.66 -2.92 -18.59
C GLY A 188 -3.47 -4.42 -18.87
N ALA A 189 -2.47 -5.04 -18.24
CA ALA A 189 -2.23 -6.47 -18.35
C ALA A 189 -3.44 -7.29 -17.88
N TRP A 190 -4.09 -6.88 -16.79
CA TRP A 190 -5.29 -7.55 -16.27
C TRP A 190 -6.44 -7.50 -17.27
N LEU A 191 -6.73 -6.33 -17.85
CA LEU A 191 -7.79 -6.18 -18.87
C LEU A 191 -7.49 -6.97 -20.15
N LEU A 192 -6.24 -6.90 -20.66
CA LEU A 192 -5.84 -7.66 -21.83
C LEU A 192 -5.92 -9.17 -21.58
N THR A 193 -5.60 -9.62 -20.36
CA THR A 193 -5.74 -11.03 -19.98
C THR A 193 -7.21 -11.42 -19.97
N LEU A 194 -8.07 -10.60 -19.35
CA LEU A 194 -9.51 -10.85 -19.29
C LEU A 194 -10.11 -11.00 -20.69
N VAL A 195 -9.83 -10.08 -21.62
CA VAL A 195 -10.32 -10.16 -23.01
C VAL A 195 -9.66 -11.33 -23.75
N GLY A 196 -8.36 -11.56 -23.56
CA GLY A 196 -7.65 -12.67 -24.19
C GLY A 196 -8.18 -14.04 -23.79
N LEU A 197 -8.72 -14.19 -22.58
CA LEU A 197 -9.31 -15.44 -22.09
C LEU A 197 -10.70 -15.74 -22.68
N ALA A 198 -11.32 -14.80 -23.38
CA ALA A 198 -12.64 -15.01 -23.95
C ALA A 198 -12.66 -16.07 -25.06
N SER A 199 -13.68 -16.92 -25.04
CA SER A 199 -13.82 -18.11 -25.89
C SER A 199 -14.00 -17.76 -27.36
N ASP A 200 -14.68 -16.65 -27.64
CA ASP A 200 -15.04 -16.12 -28.95
C ASP A 200 -13.96 -15.24 -29.60
N VAL A 201 -12.86 -14.96 -28.90
CA VAL A 201 -11.71 -14.25 -29.46
C VAL A 201 -10.88 -15.19 -30.35
N PRO A 202 -10.61 -14.83 -31.63
CA PRO A 202 -9.81 -15.64 -32.53
C PRO A 202 -8.43 -15.96 -31.95
N VAL A 203 -7.93 -17.18 -32.17
CA VAL A 203 -6.65 -17.67 -31.63
C VAL A 203 -5.48 -16.69 -31.85
N PRO A 204 -5.27 -16.12 -33.06
CA PRO A 204 -4.18 -15.16 -33.28
C PRO A 204 -4.31 -13.91 -32.40
N ALA A 205 -5.51 -13.36 -32.26
CA ALA A 205 -5.77 -12.18 -31.44
C ALA A 205 -5.58 -12.51 -29.95
N ARG A 206 -6.09 -13.66 -29.49
CA ARG A 206 -5.88 -14.18 -28.13
C ARG A 206 -4.39 -14.25 -27.80
N THR A 207 -3.57 -14.85 -28.68
CA THR A 207 -2.12 -14.95 -28.47
C THR A 207 -1.47 -13.57 -28.33
N VAL A 208 -1.80 -12.63 -29.22
CA VAL A 208 -1.26 -11.27 -29.18
C VAL A 208 -1.64 -10.55 -27.88
N LEU A 209 -2.91 -10.65 -27.46
CA LEU A 209 -3.41 -10.05 -26.22
C LEU A 209 -2.68 -10.61 -24.98
N LEU A 210 -2.57 -11.93 -24.87
CA LEU A 210 -1.93 -12.58 -23.71
C LEU A 210 -0.42 -12.32 -23.66
N VAL A 211 0.28 -12.32 -24.80
CA VAL A 211 1.70 -11.94 -24.86
C VAL A 211 1.89 -10.48 -24.45
N SER A 212 1.04 -9.58 -24.96
CA SER A 212 1.08 -8.16 -24.59
C SER A 212 0.81 -7.96 -23.09
N ALA A 213 -0.15 -8.69 -22.54
CA ALA A 213 -0.44 -8.69 -21.11
C ALA A 213 0.77 -9.14 -20.28
N ALA A 214 1.45 -10.22 -20.69
CA ALA A 214 2.66 -10.71 -20.03
C ALA A 214 3.79 -9.66 -20.06
N CYS A 215 4.00 -9.01 -21.20
CA CYS A 215 4.98 -7.93 -21.33
C CYS A 215 4.65 -6.73 -20.42
N LEU A 216 3.39 -6.30 -20.37
CA LEU A 216 2.94 -5.21 -19.49
C LEU A 216 3.08 -5.57 -18.01
N ALA A 217 2.76 -6.80 -17.63
CA ALA A 217 2.93 -7.29 -16.26
C ALA A 217 4.42 -7.29 -15.87
N ALA A 218 5.30 -7.81 -16.73
CA ALA A 218 6.74 -7.80 -16.51
C ALA A 218 7.30 -6.37 -16.40
N TRP A 219 6.82 -5.46 -17.26
CA TRP A 219 7.19 -4.05 -17.19
C TRP A 219 6.71 -3.41 -15.88
N SER A 220 5.47 -3.68 -15.45
CA SER A 220 4.94 -3.19 -14.17
C SER A 220 5.82 -3.65 -12.99
N VAL A 221 6.27 -4.90 -12.99
CA VAL A 221 7.18 -5.43 -11.96
C VAL A 221 8.51 -4.66 -11.95
N VAL A 222 9.08 -4.36 -13.10
CA VAL A 222 10.33 -3.58 -13.21
C VAL A 222 10.14 -2.15 -12.69
N LEU A 223 9.06 -1.46 -13.10
CA LEU A 223 8.75 -0.11 -12.63
C LEU A 223 8.45 -0.09 -11.12
N GLY A 224 7.65 -1.03 -10.64
CA GLY A 224 7.31 -1.20 -9.24
C GLY A 224 8.55 -1.44 -8.39
N ARG A 225 9.48 -2.29 -8.83
CA ARG A 225 10.76 -2.51 -8.15
C ARG A 225 11.60 -1.23 -8.09
N ARG A 226 11.62 -0.42 -9.16
CA ARG A 226 12.33 0.86 -9.19
C ARG A 226 11.69 1.86 -8.22
N ALA A 227 10.36 2.01 -8.25
CA ALA A 227 9.62 2.87 -7.34
C ALA A 227 9.80 2.45 -5.87
N TRP A 228 9.72 1.14 -5.59
CA TRP A 228 9.96 0.57 -4.26
C TRP A 228 11.36 0.90 -3.74
N ARG A 229 12.39 0.72 -4.59
CA ARG A 229 13.77 1.06 -4.24
C ARG A 229 13.91 2.54 -3.95
N ARG A 230 13.36 3.42 -4.80
CA ARG A 230 13.39 4.87 -4.55
C ARG A 230 12.76 5.22 -3.20
N ARG A 231 11.61 4.64 -2.89
CA ARG A 231 10.86 4.90 -1.65
C ARG A 231 11.56 4.40 -0.38
N PHE A 232 12.19 3.23 -0.40
CA PHE A 232 12.68 2.57 0.83
C PHE A 232 14.19 2.31 0.90
N HIS A 233 14.90 2.53 -0.20
CA HIS A 233 16.33 2.23 -0.36
C HIS A 233 17.11 3.32 -1.10
N GLY A 234 16.44 4.37 -1.57
CA GLY A 234 17.10 5.50 -2.22
C GLY A 234 17.78 6.35 -1.16
N VAL A 235 19.11 6.28 -1.10
CA VAL A 235 19.93 7.36 -0.55
C VAL A 235 20.07 8.35 -1.70
N GLY A 236 19.13 9.30 -1.81
CA GLY A 236 19.39 10.47 -2.64
C GLY A 236 20.56 11.25 -2.02
N PRO A 237 21.45 11.88 -2.80
CA PRO A 237 22.41 12.83 -2.26
C PRO A 237 21.63 14.04 -1.70
N GLY A 238 21.22 13.95 -0.43
CA GLY A 238 20.38 14.93 0.27
C GLY A 238 19.16 14.37 1.00
N ASP A 239 18.80 13.10 0.77
CA ASP A 239 17.66 12.40 1.41
C ASP A 239 18.19 11.20 2.19
N GLY A 240 18.81 11.49 3.33
CA GLY A 240 19.01 10.47 4.36
C GLY A 240 17.65 9.90 4.78
N PRO A 241 17.63 8.72 5.44
CA PRO A 241 16.41 8.22 6.08
C PRO A 241 15.80 9.36 6.91
N ASP A 242 14.48 9.41 7.08
CA ASP A 242 13.80 10.26 8.05
C ASP A 242 14.38 10.02 9.45
N VAL A 243 15.56 10.59 9.70
CA VAL A 243 16.14 10.80 11.01
C VAL A 243 15.18 11.80 11.60
N ALA A 244 14.33 11.34 12.51
CA ALA A 244 13.44 12.20 13.25
C ALA A 244 14.24 13.45 13.66
N PRO A 245 13.70 14.67 13.54
CA PRO A 245 14.45 15.89 13.88
C PRO A 245 15.08 15.82 15.27
N THR A 246 14.49 15.02 16.16
CA THR A 246 14.93 14.68 17.51
C THR A 246 16.18 13.78 17.60
N SER A 247 16.50 13.00 16.57
CA SER A 247 17.71 12.17 16.49
C SER A 247 18.89 12.87 15.82
N LEU A 248 18.70 14.07 15.26
CA LEU A 248 19.80 14.90 14.81
C LEU A 248 20.44 15.60 16.01
N SER A 249 21.76 15.58 16.08
CA SER A 249 22.49 16.45 17.00
C SER A 249 22.12 17.93 16.75
N PRO A 250 22.29 18.81 17.74
CA PRO A 250 21.99 20.23 17.58
C PRO A 250 22.73 20.91 16.42
N GLU A 251 23.89 20.38 16.02
CA GLU A 251 24.69 20.87 14.90
C GLU A 251 24.13 20.42 13.55
N GLU A 252 23.82 19.13 13.41
CA GLU A 252 23.20 18.59 12.20
C GLU A 252 21.82 19.22 11.94
N ARG A 253 21.05 19.50 13.00
CA ARG A 253 19.77 20.20 12.88
C ARG A 253 19.96 21.62 12.33
N ARG A 254 20.97 22.35 12.81
CA ARG A 254 21.29 23.70 12.33
C ARG A 254 21.75 23.68 10.87
N ALA A 255 22.61 22.73 10.51
CA ALA A 255 23.07 22.54 9.13
C ALA A 255 21.90 22.23 8.19
N ARG A 256 21.00 21.33 8.59
CA ARG A 256 19.81 20.97 7.79
C ARG A 256 18.84 22.14 7.61
N ILE A 257 18.61 22.94 8.66
CA ILE A 257 17.79 24.16 8.56
C ILE A 257 18.42 25.18 7.60
N ALA A 258 19.75 25.36 7.66
CA ALA A 258 20.46 26.25 6.75
C ALA A 258 20.35 25.79 5.29
N GLU A 259 20.51 24.48 5.04
CA GLU A 259 20.34 23.88 3.71
C GLU A 259 18.92 24.10 3.16
N LEU A 260 17.89 23.86 3.99
CA LEU A 260 16.49 24.06 3.59
C LEU A 260 16.17 25.53 3.31
N ARG A 261 16.71 26.47 4.08
CA ARG A 261 16.59 27.91 3.82
C ARG A 261 17.25 28.28 2.49
N ALA A 262 18.47 27.81 2.24
CA ALA A 262 19.17 28.06 0.97
C ALA A 262 18.37 27.53 -0.24
N ARG A 263 17.78 26.34 -0.14
CA ARG A 263 16.91 25.78 -1.18
C ARG A 263 15.64 26.59 -1.41
N ARG A 264 15.01 27.09 -0.33
CA ARG A 264 13.82 27.96 -0.44
C ARG A 264 14.17 29.27 -1.13
N ASP A 265 15.28 29.89 -0.75
CA ASP A 265 15.73 31.15 -1.31
C ASP A 265 16.15 30.97 -2.79
N ALA A 266 16.74 29.83 -3.14
CA ALA A 266 17.02 29.48 -4.53
C ALA A 266 15.74 29.37 -5.37
N ARG A 267 14.68 28.72 -4.86
CA ARG A 267 13.38 28.66 -5.55
C ARG A 267 12.70 30.02 -5.66
N ALA A 268 12.81 30.86 -4.65
CA ALA A 268 12.27 32.21 -4.67
C ALA A 268 12.95 33.12 -5.70
N ARG A 269 14.24 32.88 -6.00
CA ARG A 269 14.98 33.58 -7.06
C ARG A 269 14.63 33.09 -8.47
N VAL A 270 14.23 31.83 -8.61
CA VAL A 270 13.73 31.27 -9.88
C VAL A 270 12.21 31.52 -9.98
N GLY A 271 11.78 32.77 -9.73
CA GLY A 271 10.37 33.17 -9.74
C GLY A 271 9.62 32.71 -11.01
N PRO A 272 8.28 32.68 -10.98
CA PRO A 272 7.47 32.14 -12.06
C PRO A 272 7.84 32.90 -13.35
N LEU A 273 8.34 32.17 -14.34
CA LEU A 273 8.44 32.67 -15.70
C LEU A 273 7.01 33.03 -16.12
N GLY A 274 6.73 34.33 -16.17
CA GLY A 274 5.53 34.87 -16.81
C GLY A 274 5.55 34.62 -18.31
#